data_AF-A0A2G4F742-F1
#
_entry.id   AF-A0A2G4F742-F1
#
_cell.length_a   1.000
_cell.length_b   1.000
_cell.length_c   1.000
_cell.angle_alpha   90.00
_cell.angle_beta   90.00
_cell.angle_gamma   90.00
#
_symmetry.space_group_name_H-M   'P 1'
#
loop_
_entity.id
_entity.type
_entity.pdbx_description
1 polymer ?
#
loop_
_entity_poly.entity_id
_entity_poly.type
_entity_poly.pdbx_seq_one_letter_code
_entity_poly.pdbx_strand_id
1 'polypeptide(L)'
;MSILPNFLRSLLLTSLLSFVAPLLLIGAGLTGFSLIGLVPYLQGLGHSGEDLILQFLATFGSGCPLQGFLVIGMTFGLVGALFDTYASFDHSRWS
;
A
#
# COMPACT_ATOMS: atom_id res chain seq x y z
N MET A 1 -22.25 -3.18 25.96
CA MET A 1 -21.37 -3.49 24.82
C MET A 1 -21.49 -2.36 23.82
N SER A 2 -20.54 -1.44 23.77
CA SER A 2 -20.59 -0.37 22.77
C SER A 2 -20.12 -0.96 21.44
N ILE A 3 -21.03 -1.00 20.47
CA ILE A 3 -20.78 -1.46 19.09
C ILE A 3 -19.70 -0.60 18.40
N LEU A 4 -19.65 0.68 18.78
CA LEU A 4 -18.87 1.73 18.15
C LEU A 4 -17.33 1.58 18.27
N PRO A 5 -16.73 1.25 19.45
CA PRO A 5 -15.29 1.02 19.55
C PRO A 5 -14.81 -0.26 18.87
N ASN A 6 -15.61 -1.33 18.81
CA ASN A 6 -15.22 -2.55 18.09
C ASN A 6 -15.20 -2.30 16.57
N PHE A 7 -16.17 -1.54 16.05
CA PHE A 7 -16.20 -1.12 14.66
C PHE A 7 -15.01 -0.21 14.31
N LEU A 8 -14.74 0.83 15.11
CA LEU A 8 -13.58 1.72 14.89
C LEU A 8 -12.25 0.97 14.93
N ARG A 9 -12.11 -0.03 15.82
CA ARG A 9 -10.93 -0.87 15.89
C ARG A 9 -10.74 -1.71 14.63
N SER A 10 -11.79 -2.35 14.13
CA SER A 10 -11.74 -3.11 12.88
C SER A 10 -11.35 -2.20 11.72
N LEU A 11 -12.03 -1.06 11.60
CA LEU A 11 -11.81 -0.10 10.53
C LEU A 11 -10.39 0.47 10.52
N LEU A 12 -9.84 0.79 11.69
CA LEU A 12 -8.43 1.21 11.82
C LEU A 12 -7.47 0.10 11.41
N LEU A 13 -7.70 -1.14 11.88
CA LEU A 13 -6.85 -2.29 11.54
C LEU A 13 -6.90 -2.59 10.04
N THR A 14 -8.08 -2.63 9.44
CA THR A 14 -8.28 -2.90 8.02
C THR A 14 -7.68 -1.77 7.17
N SER A 15 -7.90 -0.50 7.53
CA SER A 15 -7.32 0.64 6.83
C SER A 15 -5.80 0.66 6.92
N LEU A 16 -5.23 0.40 8.12
CA LEU A 16 -3.78 0.28 8.31
C LEU A 16 -3.21 -0.89 7.51
N LEU A 17 -3.86 -2.04 7.50
CA LEU A 17 -3.38 -3.21 6.77
C LEU A 17 -3.45 -3.01 5.25
N SER A 18 -4.54 -2.40 4.75
CA SER A 18 -4.66 -2.00 3.35
C SER A 18 -3.70 -0.89 2.95
N PHE A 19 -3.31 0.00 3.86
CA PHE A 19 -2.25 0.97 3.64
C PHE A 19 -0.88 0.28 3.59
N VAL A 20 -0.61 -0.64 4.51
CA VAL A 20 0.69 -1.32 4.65
C VAL A 20 0.95 -2.30 3.52
N ALA A 21 -0.06 -2.97 2.98
CA ALA A 21 0.10 -3.95 1.90
C ALA A 21 0.79 -3.40 0.63
N PRO A 22 0.31 -2.30 -0.01
CA PRO A 22 0.99 -1.72 -1.16
C PRO A 22 2.36 -1.14 -0.81
N LEU A 23 2.52 -0.59 0.41
CA LEU A 23 3.81 -0.10 0.90
C LEU A 23 4.83 -1.23 1.02
N LEU A 24 4.43 -2.38 1.58
CA LEU A 24 5.26 -3.58 1.67
C LEU A 24 5.59 -4.13 0.29
N LEU A 25 4.64 -4.15 -0.64
CA LEU A 25 4.88 -4.62 -2.00
C LEU A 25 5.91 -3.75 -2.74
N ILE A 26 5.76 -2.43 -2.67
CA ILE A 26 6.70 -1.46 -3.27
C ILE A 26 8.08 -1.58 -2.61
N GLY A 27 8.13 -1.64 -1.28
CA GLY A 27 9.37 -1.80 -0.53
C GLY A 27 10.07 -3.13 -0.82
N ALA A 28 9.33 -4.23 -0.83
CA ALA A 28 9.85 -5.55 -1.19
C ALA A 28 10.37 -5.58 -2.63
N GLY A 29 9.66 -4.96 -3.57
CA GLY A 29 10.11 -4.78 -4.95
C GLY A 29 11.44 -4.03 -5.02
N LEU A 30 11.55 -2.87 -4.37
CA LEU A 30 12.79 -2.09 -4.32
C LEU A 30 13.95 -2.90 -3.73
N THR A 31 13.74 -3.51 -2.57
CA THR A 31 14.79 -4.32 -1.91
C THR A 31 15.20 -5.52 -2.76
N GLY A 32 14.25 -6.19 -3.41
CA GLY A 32 14.51 -7.32 -4.30
C GLY A 32 15.34 -6.92 -5.51
N PHE A 33 14.97 -5.82 -6.18
CA PHE A 33 15.76 -5.30 -7.30
C PHE A 33 17.14 -4.81 -6.88
N SER A 34 17.27 -4.23 -5.68
CA SER A 34 18.56 -3.82 -5.12
C SER A 34 19.48 -5.02 -4.83
N LEU A 35 18.91 -6.10 -4.27
CA LEU A 35 19.61 -7.37 -4.06
C LEU A 35 20.08 -7.99 -5.39
N ILE A 36 19.24 -7.93 -6.43
CA ILE A 36 19.59 -8.39 -7.78
C ILE A 36 20.70 -7.50 -8.39
N GLY A 37 20.64 -6.19 -8.12
CA GLY A 37 21.63 -5.19 -8.54
C GLY A 37 23.04 -5.44 -7.99
N LEU A 38 23.14 -6.15 -6.87
CA LEU A 38 24.41 -6.53 -6.25
C LEU A 38 25.15 -7.64 -7.04
N VAL A 39 24.44 -8.37 -7.91
CA VAL A 39 25.03 -9.43 -8.74
C VAL A 39 25.53 -8.82 -10.06
N PRO A 40 26.84 -8.87 -10.36
CA PRO A 40 27.44 -8.18 -11.50
C PRO A 40 26.88 -8.61 -12.87
N TYR A 41 26.29 -9.80 -12.98
CA TYR A 41 25.64 -10.28 -14.21
C TYR A 41 24.18 -9.81 -14.35
N LEU A 42 23.49 -9.49 -13.25
CA LEU A 42 22.09 -9.05 -13.25
C LEU A 42 21.92 -7.56 -12.88
N GLN A 43 23.02 -6.83 -12.77
CA GLN A 43 23.05 -5.44 -12.31
C GLN A 43 22.15 -4.52 -13.14
N GLY A 44 22.13 -4.70 -14.46
CA GLY A 44 21.23 -3.96 -15.35
C GLY A 44 19.75 -4.25 -15.10
N LEU A 45 19.39 -5.49 -14.73
CA LEU A 45 18.00 -5.86 -14.44
C LEU A 45 17.56 -5.32 -13.07
N GLY A 46 18.47 -5.30 -12.08
CA GLY A 46 18.24 -4.65 -10.80
C GLY A 46 17.95 -3.15 -10.96
N HIS A 47 18.86 -2.41 -11.59
CA HIS A 47 18.68 -0.97 -11.78
C HIS A 47 17.47 -0.61 -12.65
N SER A 48 17.20 -1.38 -13.72
CA SER A 48 16.03 -1.11 -14.56
C SER A 48 14.72 -1.36 -13.81
N GLY A 49 14.68 -2.33 -12.89
CA GLY A 49 13.53 -2.59 -12.04
C GLY A 49 13.32 -1.52 -10.96
N GLU A 50 14.40 -1.08 -10.32
CA GLU A 50 14.38 0.05 -9.38
C GLU A 50 13.86 1.33 -10.06
N ASP A 51 14.40 1.68 -11.23
CA ASP A 51 14.03 2.87 -11.98
C ASP A 51 12.54 2.84 -12.38
N LEU A 52 12.05 1.68 -12.84
CA LEU A 52 10.64 1.50 -13.20
C LEU A 52 9.71 1.72 -11.99
N ILE A 53 10.05 1.18 -10.82
CA ILE A 53 9.25 1.41 -9.60
C ILE A 53 9.30 2.89 -9.20
N LEU A 54 10.48 3.52 -9.22
CA LEU A 54 10.64 4.93 -8.88
C LEU A 54 9.89 5.84 -9.86
N GLN A 55 9.91 5.54 -11.15
CA GLN A 55 9.21 6.28 -12.19
C GLN A 55 7.69 6.13 -12.08
N PHE A 56 7.21 4.93 -11.77
CA PHE A 56 5.81 4.69 -11.43
C PHE A 56 5.39 5.56 -10.24
N LEU A 57 6.15 5.54 -9.15
CA LEU A 57 5.92 6.36 -7.97
C LEU A 57 5.96 7.87 -8.31
N ALA A 58 6.92 8.31 -9.11
CA ALA A 58 7.03 9.70 -9.53
C ALA A 58 5.82 10.14 -10.38
N THR A 59 5.23 9.23 -11.17
CA THR A 59 4.02 9.52 -11.95
C THR A 59 2.84 9.87 -11.06
N PHE A 60 2.65 9.16 -9.93
CA PHE A 60 1.61 9.49 -8.95
C PHE A 60 1.98 10.64 -8.02
N GLY A 61 3.29 10.90 -7.85
CA GLY A 61 3.84 11.88 -6.92
C GLY A 61 4.24 13.21 -7.53
N SER A 62 3.74 13.57 -8.73
CA SER A 62 4.10 14.82 -9.41
C SER A 62 5.62 15.00 -9.61
N GLY A 63 6.32 13.91 -9.93
CA GLY A 63 7.78 13.87 -10.09
C GLY A 63 8.54 13.49 -8.82
N CYS A 64 7.90 13.51 -7.65
CA CYS A 64 8.51 13.08 -6.38
C CYS A 64 8.06 11.65 -6.02
N PRO A 65 8.93 10.63 -6.11
CA PRO A 65 8.53 9.24 -5.84
C PRO A 65 8.00 9.05 -4.40
N LEU A 66 8.58 9.75 -3.43
CA LEU A 66 8.15 9.72 -2.03
C LEU A 66 6.71 10.23 -1.85
N GLN A 67 6.30 11.20 -2.66
CA GLN A 67 4.92 11.69 -2.69
C GLN A 67 3.97 10.64 -3.29
N GLY A 68 4.38 9.97 -4.38
CA GLY A 68 3.58 8.91 -4.98
C GLY A 68 3.38 7.71 -4.05
N PHE A 69 4.40 7.40 -3.24
CA PHE A 69 4.32 6.37 -2.21
C PHE A 69 3.22 6.67 -1.19
N LEU A 70 3.19 7.92 -0.70
CA LEU A 70 2.15 8.39 0.23
C LEU A 70 0.77 8.42 -0.41
N VAL A 71 0.67 8.86 -1.67
CA VAL A 71 -0.59 8.89 -2.43
C VAL A 71 -1.17 7.48 -2.57
N ILE A 72 -0.37 6.52 -3.04
CA ILE A 72 -0.81 5.12 -3.19
C ILE A 72 -1.24 4.55 -1.84
N GLY A 73 -0.43 4.75 -0.80
CA GLY A 73 -0.78 4.33 0.55
C GLY A 73 -2.13 4.88 0.98
N MET A 74 -2.34 6.21 0.88
CA MET A 74 -3.60 6.85 1.25
C MET A 74 -4.78 6.32 0.43
N THR A 75 -4.63 6.14 -0.88
CA THR A 75 -5.70 5.64 -1.73
C THR A 75 -6.15 4.24 -1.30
N PHE A 76 -5.20 3.32 -1.09
CA PHE A 76 -5.52 1.96 -0.63
C PHE A 76 -6.07 1.95 0.81
N GLY A 77 -5.52 2.77 1.70
CA GLY A 77 -6.03 2.91 3.07
C GLY A 77 -7.47 3.44 3.11
N LEU A 78 -7.81 4.40 2.24
CA LEU A 78 -9.16 4.93 2.09
C LEU A 78 -10.12 3.89 1.51
N VAL A 79 -9.72 3.19 0.44
CA VAL A 79 -10.51 2.10 -0.14
C VAL A 79 -10.77 1.00 0.89
N GLY A 80 -9.74 0.57 1.65
CA GLY A 80 -9.88 -0.40 2.73
C GLY A 80 -10.85 0.05 3.82
N ALA A 81 -10.81 1.33 4.20
CA ALA A 81 -11.75 1.92 5.14
C ALA A 81 -13.20 1.92 4.61
N LEU A 82 -13.42 2.24 3.33
CA LEU A 82 -14.75 2.16 2.71
C LEU A 82 -15.29 0.71 2.69
N PHE A 83 -14.44 -0.26 2.36
CA PHE A 83 -14.82 -1.67 2.36
C PHE A 83 -15.20 -2.18 3.76
N ASP A 84 -14.41 -1.86 4.80
CA ASP A 84 -14.71 -2.25 6.18
C ASP A 84 -16.01 -1.59 6.69
N THR A 85 -16.22 -0.32 6.32
CA THR A 85 -17.47 0.40 6.60
C THR A 85 -18.67 -0.30 5.96
N TYR A 86 -18.59 -0.62 4.67
CA TYR A 86 -19.67 -1.30 3.95
C TYR A 86 -19.99 -2.67 4.55
N ALA A 87 -18.96 -3.47 4.83
CA ALA A 87 -19.13 -4.81 5.41
C ALA A 87 -19.84 -4.75 6.77
N SER A 88 -19.51 -3.75 7.59
CA SER A 88 -20.13 -3.58 8.91
C SER A 88 -21.57 -3.07 8.83
N PHE A 89 -21.88 -2.24 7.84
CA PHE A 89 -23.26 -1.83 7.55
C PHE A 89 -24.12 -3.00 7.09
N ASP A 90 -23.61 -3.85 6.18
CA ASP A 90 -24.36 -5.04 5.75
C ASP A 90 -24.56 -6.03 6.90
N HIS A 91 -23.55 -6.27 7.73
CA HIS A 91 -23.68 -7.13 8.91
C HIS A 91 -24.77 -6.64 9.89
N SER A 92 -24.92 -5.32 10.03
CA SER A 92 -25.94 -4.71 10.90
C SER A 92 -27.36 -4.76 10.31
N ARG A 93 -27.52 -5.02 9.00
CA ARG A 93 -28.83 -5.11 8.33
C ARG A 93 -29.53 -6.46 8.55
N TRP A 94 -28.78 -7.50 8.91
CA TRP A 94 -29.29 -8.87 9.09
C TRP A 94 -29.26 -9.36 10.56
N SER A 95 -28.99 -8.46 11.52
CA SER A 95 -29.07 -8.70 12.97
C SER A 95 -30.27 -7.99 13.58
#